data_AF-A0A8J7MXH4-F1
#
_entry.id   AF-A0A8J7MXH4-F1
#
_cell.length_a   1.000
_cell.length_b   1.000
_cell.length_c   1.000
_cell.angle_alpha   90.00
_cell.angle_beta   90.00
_cell.angle_gamma   90.00
#
_symmetry.space_group_name_H-M   'P 1'
#
loop_
_entity.id
_entity.type
_entity.pdbx_description
1 polymer ?
#
loop_
_entity_poly.entity_id
_entity_poly.type
_entity_poly.pdbx_seq_one_letter_code
_entity_poly.pdbx_strand_id
1 'polypeptide(L)' 'FVQAALAQGVRISSASAFVIGREVAPHAVRISLAAARDQETLDRALAVVADLAQSRPGVRRAV' A
#
# COMPACT_ATOMS: atom_id res chain seq x y z
N PHE A 1 2.59 2.30 5.48
CA PHE A 1 1.65 1.62 4.56
C PHE A 1 2.37 0.67 3.60
N VAL A 2 3.15 1.14 2.61
CA VAL A 2 3.82 0.26 1.61
C VAL A 2 4.65 -0.87 2.25
N GLN A 3 5.50 -0.56 3.24
CA GLN A 3 6.29 -1.59 3.93
C GLN A 3 5.44 -2.55 4.78
N ALA A 4 4.34 -2.06 5.36
CA ALA A 4 3.43 -2.90 6.13
C ALA A 4 2.66 -3.88 5.21
N ALA A 5 2.23 -3.42 4.03
CA ALA A 5 1.63 -4.28 3.01
C ALA A 5 2.63 -5.33 2.51
N LEU A 6 3.88 -4.93 2.24
CA LEU A 6 4.94 -5.86 1.80
C LEU A 6 5.23 -6.94 2.84
N ALA A 7 5.26 -6.58 4.12
CA ALA A 7 5.43 -7.53 5.22
C ALA A 7 4.29 -8.55 5.32
N GLN A 8 3.11 -8.22 4.79
CA GLN A 8 1.97 -9.14 4.66
C GLN A 8 1.87 -9.78 3.25
N GLY A 9 2.93 -9.71 2.45
CA GLY A 9 2.99 -10.34 1.11
C GLY A 9 2.34 -9.55 -0.02
N VAL A 10 1.86 -8.33 0.24
CA VAL A 10 1.18 -7.48 -0.76
C VAL A 10 2.11 -6.36 -1.26
N ARG A 11 2.45 -6.40 -2.55
CA ARG A 11 3.24 -5.32 -3.19
C ARG A 11 2.32 -4.22 -3.73
N ILE A 12 2.60 -2.99 -3.32
CA ILE A 12 1.92 -1.77 -3.79
C ILE A 12 2.95 -0.67 -4.05
N SER A 13 2.64 0.27 -4.93
CA SER A 13 3.54 1.38 -5.25
C SER A 13 3.17 2.63 -4.46
N SER A 14 4.19 3.32 -3.91
CA SER A 14 4.02 4.66 -3.35
C SER A 14 3.57 5.65 -4.44
N ALA A 15 2.69 6.60 -4.10
CA ALA A 15 2.35 7.70 -5.01
C ALA A 15 3.59 8.54 -5.40
N SER A 16 4.61 8.57 -4.55
CA SER A 16 5.87 9.28 -4.82
C SER A 16 6.58 8.85 -6.10
N ALA A 17 6.35 7.63 -6.59
CA ALA A 17 6.90 7.15 -7.85
C ALA A 17 6.23 7.79 -9.09
N PHE A 18 5.12 8.53 -8.90
CA PHE A 18 4.28 9.09 -9.95
C PHE A 18 4.13 10.62 -9.83
N VAL A 19 4.78 11.25 -8.86
CA VAL A 19 4.75 12.71 -8.70
C VAL A 19 5.69 13.34 -9.72
N ILE A 20 5.22 14.41 -10.36
CA ILE A 20 6.03 15.24 -11.26
C ILE A 20 6.60 16.41 -10.44
N GLY A 21 7.89 16.69 -10.59
CA GLY A 21 8.56 17.77 -9.86
C GLY A 21 9.04 17.35 -8.47
N ARG A 22 9.10 18.32 -7.53
CA ARG A 22 9.62 18.12 -6.16
C ARG A 22 8.54 18.24 -5.09
N GLU A 23 7.27 18.14 -5.46
CA GLU A 23 6.17 18.23 -4.51
C GLU A 23 6.15 17.03 -3.56
N VAL A 24 5.68 17.26 -2.33
CA VAL A 24 5.49 16.19 -1.37
C VAL A 24 4.42 15.25 -1.91
N ALA A 25 4.75 13.97 -2.03
CA ALA A 25 3.80 12.99 -2.49
C ALA A 25 2.60 12.90 -1.55
N PRO A 26 1.36 12.86 -2.08
CA PRO A 26 0.17 12.73 -1.26
C PRO A 26 0.23 11.43 -0.44
N HIS A 27 -0.48 11.40 0.69
CA HIS A 27 -0.69 10.19 1.50
C HIS A 27 -1.56 9.17 0.75
N ALA A 28 -1.02 8.62 -0.32
CA ALA A 28 -1.71 7.78 -1.29
C ALA A 28 -0.78 6.68 -1.81
N VAL A 29 -1.41 5.65 -2.37
CA VAL A 29 -0.73 4.51 -3.00
C VAL A 29 -1.43 4.16 -4.30
N ARG A 30 -0.68 3.57 -5.24
CA ARG A 30 -1.22 3.02 -6.48
C ARG A 30 -1.33 1.50 -6.34
N ILE A 31 -2.48 0.97 -6.74
CA ILE A 31 -2.78 -0.47 -6.76
C ILE A 31 -2.99 -0.89 -8.21
N SER A 32 -2.33 -1.97 -8.63
CA SER A 32 -2.57 -2.61 -9.93
C SER A 32 -3.42 -3.86 -9.71
N LEU A 33 -4.64 -3.86 -10.23
CA LEU A 33 -5.58 -4.99 -10.08
C LEU A 33 -5.24 -6.15 -11.03
N ALA A 34 -4.70 -5.83 -12.21
CA ALA A 34 -4.38 -6.81 -13.26
C ALA A 34 -3.15 -7.68 -12.95
N ALA A 35 -2.43 -7.40 -11.86
CA ALA A 35 -1.25 -8.18 -11.46
C ALA A 35 -1.61 -9.47 -10.70
N ALA A 36 -2.84 -9.58 -10.19
CA ALA A 36 -3.30 -10.79 -9.51
C ALA A 36 -3.56 -11.91 -10.54
N ARG A 37 -3.16 -13.14 -10.20
CA ARG A 37 -3.30 -14.32 -11.06
C ARG A 37 -4.74 -14.85 -11.14
N ASP A 38 -5.52 -14.61 -10.09
CA ASP A 38 -6.90 -15.07 -9.92
C ASP A 38 -7.65 -14.15 -8.94
N GLN A 39 -8.98 -14.31 -8.90
CA GLN A 39 -9.87 -13.51 -8.05
C GLN A 39 -9.59 -13.72 -6.55
N GLU A 40 -9.31 -14.95 -6.12
CA GLU A 40 -9.00 -15.26 -4.72
C GLU A 40 -7.76 -14.51 -4.23
N THR A 41 -6.71 -14.45 -5.07
CA THR A 41 -5.49 -13.71 -4.75
C THR A 41 -5.76 -12.21 -4.67
N LEU A 42 -6.61 -11.68 -5.57
CA LEU A 42 -7.01 -10.27 -5.54
C LEU A 42 -7.80 -9.96 -4.26
N ASP A 43 -8.79 -10.78 -3.92
CA ASP A 43 -9.63 -10.59 -2.74
C ASP A 43 -8.81 -10.60 -1.46
N ARG A 44 -7.89 -11.58 -1.30
CA ARG A 44 -6.97 -11.62 -0.15
C ARG A 44 -6.08 -10.39 -0.07
N ALA A 45 -5.52 -9.94 -1.20
CA ALA A 45 -4.65 -8.77 -1.21
C ALA A 45 -5.41 -7.48 -0.87
N LEU A 46 -6.65 -7.32 -1.36
CA LEU A 46 -7.50 -6.19 -1.06
C LEU A 46 -7.96 -6.18 0.41
N ALA A 47 -8.23 -7.35 1.01
CA ALA A 47 -8.52 -7.45 2.43
C ALA A 47 -7.36 -6.93 3.29
N VAL A 48 -6.12 -7.34 3.00
CA VAL A 48 -4.92 -6.82 3.67
C VAL A 48 -4.79 -5.30 3.53
N VAL A 49 -5.03 -4.77 2.33
CA VAL A 49 -4.99 -3.31 2.09
C VAL A 49 -6.07 -2.59 2.89
N ALA A 50 -7.29 -3.13 2.93
CA ALA A 50 -8.41 -2.57 3.68
C ALA A 50 -8.13 -2.57 5.19
N ASP A 51 -7.59 -3.67 5.73
CA ASP A 51 -7.23 -3.79 7.15
C ASP A 51 -6.15 -2.78 7.53
N LEU A 52 -5.12 -2.62 6.69
CA LEU A 52 -4.07 -1.64 6.91
C LEU A 52 -4.58 -0.19 6.81
N ALA A 53 -5.58 0.08 5.98
CA ALA A 53 -6.16 1.41 5.82
C ALA A 53 -7.08 1.79 6.99
N GLN A 54 -7.76 0.79 7.58
CA GLN A 54 -8.59 0.95 8.76
C GLN A 54 -7.76 0.98 10.06
N SER A 55 -6.59 0.34 10.04
CA SER A 55 -5.66 0.36 11.17
C SER A 55 -5.10 1.77 11.39
N ARG A 56 -5.17 2.27 12.64
CA ARG A 56 -4.46 3.49 13.01
C ARG A 56 -2.95 3.29 12.81
N PRO A 57 -2.24 4.27 12.23
CA PRO A 57 -0.78 4.21 12.15
C PRO A 57 -0.21 4.06 13.57
N GLY A 58 0.45 2.94 13.85
CA GLY A 58 1.22 2.80 15.09
C GLY A 58 2.28 3.90 15.14
N VAL A 59 2.37 4.60 16.27
CA VAL A 59 3.39 5.63 16.51
C VAL A 59 4.76 4.99 16.34
N ARG A 60 5.51 5.40 15.32
CA ARG A 60 6.95 5.09 15.28
C ARG A 60 7.64 5.98 16.30
N ARG A 61 8.18 5.38 17.38
CA ARG A 61 9.16 6.07 18.22
C ARG A 61 10.43 6.26 17.39
N ALA A 62 10.82 7.52 17.20
CA ALA A 62 12.17 7.86 16.77
C ALA A 62 13.15 7.44 17.87
N VAL A 63 14.20 6.73 17.48
CA VAL A 63 15.38 6.43 18.29
C VAL A 63 16.49 7.38 17.87
#